data_AF-A0A3D3T0N7-F1
#
_entry.id   AF-A0A3D3T0N7-F1
#
_cell.length_a   1.000
_cell.length_b   1.000
_cell.length_c   1.000
_cell.angle_alpha   90.00
_cell.angle_beta   90.00
_cell.angle_gamma   90.00
#
_symmetry.space_group_name_H-M   'P 1'
#
loop_
_entity.id
_entity.type
_entity.pdbx_description
1 polymer ?
#
loop_
_entity_poly.entity_id
_entity_poly.type
_entity_poly.pdbx_seq_one_letter_code
_entity_poly.pdbx_strand_id
1 'polypeptide(L)'
;EGTFANSNPADQRILNWNAVRGSVTDFNNNSRGVQGGLGHATDVNGEDRTAQVFNHGPTEGISDSLDAMTQWVASSVRAPIMPAIDAAQEQNGRQVFADNCSACHAGEKWTKSTVLAYQNNPTFAGNPLAANFFAQGKEPPLDANLTVGGPQIISVAQGGDILRFLDNVGTRDGSNPLEIRGAGALGGGVISIPGDPNEGVEVARQSTQGFASLGGAGFNTPSLLGVAYHAPYLHDGSAETLDDVFERHTLAGGNSISDTINNPGDLEDLKAFVLSIDDNTAPF
;
A
#
# COMPACT_ATOMS: atom_id res chain seq x y z
N GLU A 1 1.88 -10.03 5.51
CA GLU A 1 2.29 -10.90 4.39
C GLU A 1 1.42 -10.63 3.16
N GLY A 2 1.80 -11.07 1.95
CA GLY A 2 1.04 -10.82 0.70
C GLY A 2 1.55 -9.66 -0.17
N THR A 3 2.86 -9.37 -0.14
CA THR A 3 3.48 -8.37 -1.03
C THR A 3 3.36 -8.77 -2.51
N PHE A 4 3.53 -10.05 -2.81
CA PHE A 4 3.42 -10.64 -4.14
C PHE A 4 2.41 -11.78 -4.10
N ALA A 5 1.76 -12.07 -5.23
CA ALA A 5 0.97 -13.29 -5.38
C ALA A 5 1.89 -14.51 -5.29
N ASN A 6 1.43 -15.58 -4.62
CA ASN A 6 2.27 -16.75 -4.37
C ASN A 6 2.67 -17.48 -5.67
N SER A 7 1.81 -17.42 -6.70
CA SER A 7 1.99 -18.07 -8.00
C SER A 7 2.54 -17.13 -9.08
N ASN A 8 2.45 -15.81 -8.86
CA ASN A 8 2.85 -14.80 -9.84
C ASN A 8 3.70 -13.69 -9.19
N PRO A 9 5.04 -13.77 -9.28
CA PRO A 9 5.94 -12.77 -8.71
C PRO A 9 5.91 -11.42 -9.44
N ALA A 10 5.22 -11.29 -10.58
CA ALA A 10 4.97 -9.99 -11.20
C ALA A 10 3.78 -9.27 -10.57
N ASP A 11 2.87 -9.98 -9.90
CA ASP A 11 1.71 -9.38 -9.26
C ASP A 11 2.08 -8.88 -7.85
N GLN A 12 2.70 -7.71 -7.79
CA GLN A 12 3.01 -7.01 -6.56
C GLN A 12 1.86 -6.07 -6.14
N ARG A 13 1.55 -5.98 -4.85
CA ARG A 13 0.66 -4.93 -4.32
C ARG A 13 1.38 -3.59 -4.23
N ILE A 14 0.63 -2.50 -4.30
CA ILE A 14 1.16 -1.19 -3.90
C ILE A 14 1.51 -1.26 -2.41
N LEU A 15 2.63 -0.67 -2.00
CA LEU A 15 3.13 -0.77 -0.65
C LEU A 15 2.71 0.42 0.21
N ASN A 16 2.62 0.12 1.52
CA ASN A 16 2.10 0.98 2.58
C ASN A 16 0.59 1.24 2.46
N TRP A 17 -0.04 1.54 3.59
CA TRP A 17 -1.47 1.93 3.68
C TRP A 17 -1.80 3.22 2.90
N ASN A 18 -0.81 4.04 2.58
CA ASN A 18 -0.99 5.29 1.84
C ASN A 18 -0.71 5.16 0.33
N ALA A 19 -0.35 3.97 -0.18
CA ALA A 19 -0.04 3.70 -1.59
C ALA A 19 1.05 4.61 -2.19
N VAL A 20 2.11 4.90 -1.41
CA VAL A 20 3.20 5.80 -1.86
C VAL A 20 4.41 5.08 -2.41
N ARG A 21 4.40 3.75 -2.49
CA ARG A 21 5.53 2.94 -2.98
C ARG A 21 5.05 1.84 -3.90
N GLY A 22 5.71 1.69 -5.03
CA GLY A 22 5.39 0.69 -6.04
C GLY A 22 6.22 -0.58 -5.89
N SER A 23 7.38 -0.51 -5.21
CA SER A 23 8.31 -1.63 -5.18
C SER A 23 9.11 -1.76 -3.88
N VAL A 24 9.77 -2.91 -3.70
CA VAL A 24 10.74 -3.12 -2.63
C VAL A 24 11.95 -2.20 -2.81
N THR A 25 12.36 -1.95 -4.05
CA THR A 25 13.46 -1.04 -4.43
C THR A 25 13.28 0.36 -3.86
N ASP A 26 12.04 0.88 -3.80
CA ASP A 26 11.72 2.20 -3.25
C ASP A 26 12.23 2.38 -1.81
N PHE A 27 12.30 1.30 -1.02
CA PHE A 27 12.72 1.33 0.39
C PHE A 27 14.20 1.62 0.60
N ASN A 28 15.01 1.67 -0.47
CA ASN A 28 16.41 2.14 -0.39
C ASN A 28 16.52 3.50 0.32
N ASN A 29 15.57 4.40 0.08
CA ASN A 29 15.56 5.71 0.73
C ASN A 29 15.23 5.66 2.23
N ASN A 30 14.55 4.62 2.71
CA ASN A 30 14.36 4.38 4.15
C ASN A 30 15.66 3.88 4.79
N SER A 31 16.37 2.98 4.11
CA SER A 31 17.68 2.52 4.58
C SER A 31 18.66 3.67 4.76
N ARG A 32 18.51 4.72 3.95
CA ARG A 32 19.32 5.94 4.03
C ARG A 32 18.79 6.95 5.05
N GLY A 33 17.55 7.38 4.87
CA GLY A 33 16.98 8.53 5.58
C GLY A 33 16.41 8.22 6.96
N VAL A 34 16.05 6.96 7.22
CA VAL A 34 15.44 6.53 8.50
C VAL A 34 16.40 5.66 9.30
N GLN A 35 17.01 4.67 8.65
CA GLN A 35 17.92 3.71 9.32
C GLN A 35 19.35 4.25 9.45
N GLY A 36 19.70 5.33 8.75
CA GLY A 36 21.02 5.96 8.80
C GLY A 36 22.13 5.21 8.04
N GLY A 37 21.77 4.24 7.21
CA GLY A 37 22.71 3.50 6.35
C GLY A 37 23.03 4.26 5.05
N LEU A 38 23.85 3.64 4.20
CA LEU A 38 24.18 4.17 2.87
C LEU A 38 23.15 3.76 1.81
N GLY A 39 22.36 2.71 2.08
CA GLY A 39 21.50 2.08 1.07
C GLY A 39 22.29 1.18 0.14
N HIS A 40 21.62 0.68 -0.90
CA HIS A 40 22.13 -0.30 -1.84
C HIS A 40 22.40 0.27 -3.23
N ALA A 41 22.20 1.58 -3.42
CA ALA A 41 22.42 2.27 -4.70
C ALA A 41 23.55 3.33 -4.64
N THR A 42 24.26 3.48 -3.53
CA THR A 42 25.34 4.49 -3.37
C THR A 42 26.66 4.13 -4.05
N ASP A 43 26.89 2.85 -4.29
CA ASP A 43 28.07 2.35 -5.01
C ASP A 43 27.67 1.08 -5.76
N VAL A 44 27.29 1.23 -7.02
CA VAL A 44 26.98 0.13 -7.94
C VAL A 44 28.06 0.11 -9.00
N ASN A 45 29.07 -0.74 -8.81
CA ASN A 45 30.24 -0.83 -9.70
C ASN A 45 31.00 0.51 -9.85
N GLY A 46 31.14 1.28 -8.78
CA GLY A 46 31.83 2.58 -8.77
C GLY A 46 30.94 3.77 -9.15
N GLU A 47 29.64 3.56 -9.35
CA GLU A 47 28.67 4.61 -9.69
C GLU A 47 27.67 4.83 -8.56
N ASP A 48 27.44 6.09 -8.17
CA ASP A 48 26.34 6.46 -7.27
C ASP A 48 25.04 6.59 -8.07
N ARG A 49 24.15 5.62 -7.90
CA ARG A 49 22.83 5.55 -8.54
C ARG A 49 21.70 5.95 -7.61
N THR A 50 22.00 6.51 -6.44
CA THR A 50 21.01 6.88 -5.41
C THR A 50 19.86 7.72 -5.97
N ALA A 51 20.16 8.68 -6.85
CA ALA A 51 19.16 9.58 -7.43
C ALA A 51 18.14 8.86 -8.34
N GLN A 52 18.47 7.67 -8.81
CA GLN A 52 17.59 6.85 -9.66
C GLN A 52 16.53 6.10 -8.82
N VAL A 53 16.72 5.98 -7.50
CA VAL A 53 15.76 5.30 -6.61
C VAL A 53 14.84 6.30 -5.93
N PHE A 54 13.56 6.21 -6.23
CA PHE A 54 12.51 7.05 -5.66
C PHE A 54 11.17 6.31 -5.60
N ASN A 55 10.21 6.88 -4.89
CA ASN A 55 8.88 6.29 -4.74
C ASN A 55 8.17 6.15 -6.10
N HIS A 56 7.71 4.94 -6.41
CA HIS A 56 7.17 4.57 -7.73
C HIS A 56 8.14 4.82 -8.89
N GLY A 57 9.45 4.75 -8.59
CA GLY A 57 10.52 4.78 -9.57
C GLY A 57 10.78 3.41 -10.18
N PRO A 58 11.97 3.22 -10.78
CA PRO A 58 12.41 1.93 -11.30
C PRO A 58 12.30 0.82 -10.24
N THR A 59 11.61 -0.27 -10.56
CA THR A 59 11.42 -1.40 -9.63
C THR A 59 12.60 -2.36 -9.59
N GLU A 60 13.44 -2.39 -10.64
CA GLU A 60 14.60 -3.28 -10.77
C GLU A 60 15.70 -2.62 -11.64
N GLY A 61 16.88 -3.24 -11.71
CA GLY A 61 17.96 -2.88 -12.63
C GLY A 61 18.86 -1.73 -12.14
N ILE A 62 18.56 -1.15 -10.97
CA ILE A 62 19.37 -0.09 -10.38
C ILE A 62 20.58 -0.67 -9.63
N SER A 63 20.37 -1.76 -8.90
CA SER A 63 21.39 -2.42 -8.07
C SER A 63 21.06 -3.90 -7.90
N ASP A 64 22.05 -4.76 -8.13
CA ASP A 64 21.92 -6.21 -7.93
C ASP A 64 21.45 -6.57 -6.51
N SER A 65 21.79 -5.76 -5.50
CA SER A 65 21.33 -5.96 -4.13
C SER A 65 19.85 -5.64 -3.95
N LEU A 66 19.34 -4.59 -4.61
CA LEU A 66 17.91 -4.23 -4.58
C LEU A 66 17.09 -5.27 -5.35
N ASP A 67 17.60 -5.74 -6.48
CA ASP A 67 16.97 -6.76 -7.31
C ASP A 67 16.91 -8.10 -6.55
N ALA A 68 18.02 -8.51 -5.91
CA ALA A 68 18.07 -9.71 -5.09
C ALA A 68 17.12 -9.66 -3.88
N MET A 69 16.98 -8.49 -3.23
CA MET A 69 16.00 -8.32 -2.15
C MET A 69 14.57 -8.42 -2.67
N THR A 70 14.26 -7.76 -3.80
CA THR A 70 12.94 -7.84 -4.44
C THR A 70 12.59 -9.28 -4.77
N GLN A 71 13.53 -10.02 -5.39
CA GLN A 71 13.37 -11.42 -5.72
C GLN A 71 13.14 -12.28 -4.46
N TRP A 72 13.94 -12.09 -3.40
CA TRP A 72 13.78 -12.83 -2.15
C TRP A 72 12.40 -12.58 -1.51
N VAL A 73 11.93 -11.33 -1.49
CA VAL A 73 10.57 -11.01 -1.01
C VAL A 73 9.50 -11.69 -1.88
N ALA A 74 9.67 -11.68 -3.21
CA ALA A 74 8.71 -12.28 -4.13
C ALA A 74 8.67 -13.82 -4.05
N SER A 75 9.81 -14.49 -3.87
CA SER A 75 9.89 -15.95 -3.94
C SER A 75 9.91 -16.67 -2.59
N SER A 76 10.34 -16.01 -1.52
CA SER A 76 10.68 -16.71 -0.26
C SER A 76 9.88 -16.25 0.95
N VAL A 77 9.34 -15.03 0.92
CA VAL A 77 8.52 -14.49 2.00
C VAL A 77 7.06 -14.88 1.75
N ARG A 78 6.46 -15.61 2.69
CA ARG A 78 5.12 -16.18 2.60
C ARG A 78 4.38 -16.04 3.92
N ALA A 79 3.06 -16.08 3.85
CA ALA A 79 2.23 -16.04 5.05
C ALA A 79 2.47 -17.28 5.91
N PRO A 80 2.36 -17.18 7.25
CA PRO A 80 2.26 -18.36 8.09
C PRO A 80 1.12 -19.26 7.62
N ILE A 81 1.31 -20.58 7.70
CA ILE A 81 0.22 -21.53 7.52
C ILE A 81 -0.73 -21.36 8.69
N MET A 82 -2.00 -21.11 8.40
CA MET A 82 -3.00 -20.84 9.43
C MET A 82 -3.67 -22.14 9.91
N PRO A 83 -4.09 -22.23 11.18
CA PRO A 83 -4.84 -23.39 11.65
C PRO A 83 -6.15 -23.56 10.88
N ALA A 84 -6.49 -24.80 10.54
CA ALA A 84 -7.81 -25.13 10.01
C ALA A 84 -8.90 -24.84 11.05
N ILE A 85 -10.05 -24.38 10.58
CA ILE A 85 -11.25 -24.13 11.38
C ILE A 85 -12.30 -25.21 11.13
N ASP A 86 -13.41 -25.18 11.86
CA ASP A 86 -14.52 -26.10 11.62
C ASP A 86 -15.11 -25.91 10.21
N ALA A 87 -15.49 -27.01 9.54
CA ALA A 87 -15.92 -26.98 8.15
C ALA A 87 -17.22 -26.18 7.93
N ALA A 88 -18.16 -26.22 8.89
CA ALA A 88 -19.39 -25.43 8.80
C ALA A 88 -19.07 -23.94 9.00
N GLN A 89 -18.18 -23.63 9.96
CA GLN A 89 -17.71 -22.28 10.21
C GLN A 89 -16.96 -21.69 9.00
N GLU A 90 -16.08 -22.48 8.36
CA GLU A 90 -15.41 -22.09 7.12
C GLU A 90 -16.42 -21.81 6.00
N GLN A 91 -17.37 -22.73 5.78
CA GLN A 91 -18.36 -22.59 4.72
C GLN A 91 -19.22 -21.33 4.90
N ASN A 92 -19.72 -21.10 6.13
CA ASN A 92 -20.55 -19.93 6.44
C ASN A 92 -19.73 -18.64 6.36
N GLY A 93 -18.55 -18.60 6.98
CA GLY A 93 -17.68 -17.44 6.99
C GLY A 93 -17.21 -17.05 5.60
N ARG A 94 -16.89 -18.04 4.75
CA ARG A 94 -16.55 -17.83 3.34
C ARG A 94 -17.71 -17.25 2.54
N GLN A 95 -18.95 -17.65 2.81
CA GLN A 95 -20.13 -17.06 2.19
C GLN A 95 -20.32 -15.59 2.60
N VAL A 96 -20.27 -15.30 3.91
CA VAL A 96 -20.38 -13.92 4.42
C VAL A 96 -19.27 -13.04 3.84
N PHE A 97 -18.05 -13.56 3.75
CA PHE A 97 -16.90 -12.87 3.17
C PHE A 97 -17.11 -12.60 1.67
N ALA A 98 -17.63 -13.57 0.91
CA ALA A 98 -17.92 -13.40 -0.51
C ALA A 98 -18.83 -12.20 -0.75
N ASP A 99 -19.87 -12.08 0.06
CA ASP A 99 -20.93 -11.08 -0.10
C ASP A 99 -20.49 -9.67 0.35
N ASN A 100 -19.53 -9.57 1.27
CA ASN A 100 -19.21 -8.30 1.95
C ASN A 100 -17.76 -7.83 1.79
N CYS A 101 -16.80 -8.73 1.60
CA CYS A 101 -15.36 -8.42 1.71
C CYS A 101 -14.59 -8.65 0.40
N SER A 102 -15.05 -9.59 -0.43
CA SER A 102 -14.31 -10.05 -1.62
C SER A 102 -14.05 -8.97 -2.67
N ALA A 103 -14.92 -7.95 -2.77
CA ALA A 103 -14.71 -6.82 -3.70
C ALA A 103 -13.38 -6.07 -3.46
N CYS A 104 -12.84 -6.12 -2.24
CA CYS A 104 -11.54 -5.54 -1.90
C CYS A 104 -10.48 -6.61 -1.56
N HIS A 105 -10.86 -7.71 -0.93
CA HIS A 105 -9.95 -8.72 -0.39
C HIS A 105 -10.01 -10.06 -1.15
N ALA A 106 -9.95 -10.02 -2.48
CA ALA A 106 -9.96 -11.20 -3.35
C ALA A 106 -8.59 -11.45 -4.02
N GLY A 107 -8.53 -12.48 -4.87
CA GLY A 107 -7.32 -12.92 -5.56
C GLY A 107 -6.30 -13.56 -4.64
N GLU A 108 -5.20 -14.04 -5.22
CA GLU A 108 -4.17 -14.81 -4.51
C GLU A 108 -3.47 -14.04 -3.39
N LYS A 109 -3.50 -12.71 -3.45
CA LYS A 109 -2.94 -11.84 -2.39
C LYS A 109 -3.95 -11.45 -1.33
N TRP A 110 -5.22 -11.84 -1.45
CA TRP A 110 -6.30 -11.38 -0.57
C TRP A 110 -6.37 -9.85 -0.44
N THR A 111 -6.11 -9.18 -1.57
CA THR A 111 -6.21 -7.73 -1.77
C THR A 111 -6.29 -7.45 -3.27
N LYS A 112 -7.14 -6.50 -3.65
CA LYS A 112 -7.20 -5.93 -5.00
C LYS A 112 -5.99 -5.05 -5.35
N SER A 113 -5.17 -4.69 -4.36
CA SER A 113 -4.01 -3.82 -4.56
C SER A 113 -3.00 -4.47 -5.49
N THR A 114 -2.70 -3.82 -6.61
CA THR A 114 -1.75 -4.32 -7.60
C THR A 114 -1.07 -3.18 -8.34
N VAL A 115 0.21 -3.37 -8.68
CA VAL A 115 0.94 -2.49 -9.59
C VAL A 115 0.77 -2.91 -11.06
N LEU A 116 0.28 -4.13 -11.33
CA LEU A 116 0.09 -4.63 -12.70
C LEU A 116 -0.96 -3.85 -13.50
N ALA A 117 -1.84 -3.13 -12.81
CA ALA A 117 -2.88 -2.34 -13.45
C ALA A 117 -2.36 -1.01 -14.03
N TYR A 118 -1.16 -0.57 -13.64
CA TYR A 118 -0.51 0.63 -14.16
C TYR A 118 0.97 0.33 -14.43
N GLN A 119 1.25 -0.41 -15.51
CA GLN A 119 2.59 -0.95 -15.84
C GLN A 119 3.60 0.09 -16.35
N ASN A 120 3.57 1.31 -15.81
CA ASN A 120 4.62 2.29 -16.06
C ASN A 120 5.69 2.15 -14.99
N ASN A 121 6.87 1.70 -15.42
CA ASN A 121 8.07 1.56 -14.62
C ASN A 121 9.20 2.40 -15.25
N PRO A 122 9.51 3.59 -14.73
CA PRO A 122 8.92 4.21 -13.53
C PRO A 122 7.50 4.75 -13.77
N THR A 123 6.74 4.97 -12.69
CA THR A 123 5.38 5.55 -12.77
C THR A 123 5.43 7.07 -12.95
N PHE A 124 6.45 7.72 -12.39
CA PHE A 124 6.73 9.15 -12.55
C PHE A 124 8.08 9.36 -13.24
N ALA A 125 8.22 10.47 -13.97
CA ALA A 125 9.48 10.83 -14.61
C ALA A 125 10.60 11.18 -13.59
N GLY A 126 10.21 11.58 -12.38
CA GLY A 126 11.11 11.89 -11.28
C GLY A 126 10.49 11.59 -9.92
N ASN A 127 11.26 11.87 -8.87
CA ASN A 127 10.86 11.59 -7.49
C ASN A 127 9.61 12.40 -7.10
N PRO A 128 8.46 11.75 -6.77
CA PRO A 128 7.21 12.43 -6.44
C PRO A 128 7.20 13.15 -5.09
N LEU A 129 8.37 13.24 -4.45
CA LEU A 129 8.63 13.96 -3.22
C LEU A 129 9.69 15.07 -3.39
N ALA A 130 10.30 15.20 -4.56
CA ALA A 130 11.30 16.24 -4.84
C ALA A 130 10.63 17.59 -5.08
N ALA A 131 11.37 18.69 -4.87
CA ALA A 131 10.84 20.05 -5.02
C ALA A 131 10.24 20.30 -6.41
N ASN A 132 10.95 19.89 -7.46
CA ASN A 132 10.51 20.07 -8.85
C ASN A 132 9.26 19.27 -9.18
N PHE A 133 8.94 18.20 -8.44
CA PHE A 133 7.68 17.49 -8.64
C PHE A 133 6.46 18.36 -8.36
N PHE A 134 6.58 19.39 -7.51
CA PHE A 134 5.49 20.31 -7.19
C PHE A 134 5.46 21.58 -8.06
N ALA A 135 6.46 21.74 -8.93
CA ALA A 135 6.48 22.82 -9.91
C ALA A 135 5.45 22.58 -11.03
N GLN A 136 5.01 23.66 -11.66
CA GLN A 136 4.12 23.71 -12.84
C GLN A 136 2.86 22.86 -12.74
N GLY A 137 2.24 22.79 -11.56
CA GLY A 137 0.94 22.11 -11.39
C GLY A 137 1.02 20.63 -11.00
N LYS A 138 2.20 20.19 -10.51
CA LYS A 138 2.57 18.81 -10.16
C LYS A 138 2.91 17.97 -11.40
N GLU A 139 4.09 17.35 -11.44
CA GLU A 139 4.40 16.41 -12.51
C GLU A 139 3.37 15.27 -12.50
N PRO A 140 2.59 15.08 -13.57
CA PRO A 140 1.60 14.01 -13.63
C PRO A 140 2.30 12.65 -13.72
N PRO A 141 1.59 11.56 -13.35
CA PRO A 141 2.07 10.22 -13.66
C PRO A 141 2.23 10.07 -15.19
N LEU A 142 3.15 9.19 -15.61
CA LEU A 142 3.38 8.90 -17.03
C LEU A 142 2.16 8.23 -17.68
N ASP A 143 1.33 7.55 -16.89
CA ASP A 143 0.04 7.02 -17.34
C ASP A 143 -1.06 8.05 -17.10
N ALA A 144 -1.67 8.55 -18.18
CA ALA A 144 -2.77 9.51 -18.11
C ALA A 144 -4.06 8.91 -17.49
N ASN A 145 -4.18 7.58 -17.42
CA ASN A 145 -5.32 6.92 -16.78
C ASN A 145 -5.16 6.82 -15.26
N LEU A 146 -3.98 7.13 -14.72
CA LEU A 146 -3.69 7.04 -13.30
C LEU A 146 -4.13 8.32 -12.58
N THR A 147 -4.97 8.16 -11.57
CA THR A 147 -5.35 9.24 -10.66
C THR A 147 -4.45 9.18 -9.43
N VAL A 148 -3.79 10.30 -9.11
CA VAL A 148 -2.85 10.39 -8.00
C VAL A 148 -3.14 11.57 -7.08
N GLY A 149 -2.77 11.43 -5.81
CA GLY A 149 -2.82 12.47 -4.78
C GLY A 149 -1.41 12.80 -4.30
N GLY A 150 -0.66 13.59 -5.07
CA GLY A 150 0.79 13.71 -4.85
C GLY A 150 1.46 12.34 -5.09
N PRO A 151 2.22 11.79 -4.13
CA PRO A 151 2.86 10.47 -4.28
C PRO A 151 1.88 9.29 -4.12
N GLN A 152 0.62 9.52 -3.74
CA GLN A 152 -0.35 8.45 -3.51
C GLN A 152 -1.00 7.99 -4.81
N ILE A 153 -0.99 6.69 -5.09
CA ILE A 153 -1.76 6.11 -6.21
C ILE A 153 -3.19 5.86 -5.74
N ILE A 154 -4.17 6.57 -6.31
CA ILE A 154 -5.57 6.52 -5.85
C ILE A 154 -6.36 5.48 -6.64
N SER A 155 -6.28 5.52 -7.97
CA SER A 155 -7.02 4.65 -8.88
C SER A 155 -6.46 4.68 -10.29
N VAL A 156 -6.80 3.70 -11.12
CA VAL A 156 -6.51 3.68 -12.56
C VAL A 156 -7.79 3.40 -13.34
N ALA A 157 -8.01 4.13 -14.44
CA ALA A 157 -9.08 3.84 -15.38
C ALA A 157 -8.62 2.78 -16.39
N GLN A 158 -9.35 1.66 -16.51
CA GLN A 158 -8.99 0.56 -17.41
C GLN A 158 -10.26 -0.07 -18.00
N GLY A 159 -10.33 -0.18 -19.32
CA GLY A 159 -11.45 -0.87 -19.98
C GLY A 159 -12.82 -0.21 -19.81
N GLY A 160 -12.88 1.05 -19.37
CA GLY A 160 -14.13 1.76 -19.05
C GLY A 160 -14.52 1.71 -17.57
N ASP A 161 -13.81 0.92 -16.76
CA ASP A 161 -13.98 0.82 -15.32
C ASP A 161 -12.88 1.58 -14.57
N ILE A 162 -13.11 1.84 -13.28
CA ILE A 162 -12.13 2.45 -12.38
C ILE A 162 -11.72 1.41 -11.34
N LEU A 163 -10.47 0.95 -11.42
CA LEU A 163 -9.87 0.19 -10.34
C LEU A 163 -9.33 1.15 -9.28
N ARG A 164 -9.97 1.16 -8.11
CA ARG A 164 -9.58 1.99 -6.98
C ARG A 164 -8.66 1.23 -6.03
N PHE A 165 -7.56 1.88 -5.62
CA PHE A 165 -6.59 1.32 -4.67
C PHE A 165 -6.73 1.90 -3.26
N LEU A 166 -7.06 3.20 -3.15
CA LEU A 166 -7.28 3.84 -1.85
C LEU A 166 -8.77 3.92 -1.53
N ASP A 167 -9.24 3.11 -0.61
CA ASP A 167 -10.66 3.08 -0.21
C ASP A 167 -10.89 3.80 1.10
N ASN A 168 -11.94 4.62 1.15
CA ASN A 168 -12.35 5.21 2.40
C ASN A 168 -13.22 4.20 3.14
N VAL A 169 -12.67 3.64 4.22
CA VAL A 169 -13.33 2.65 5.06
C VAL A 169 -13.73 3.22 6.42
N GLY A 170 -13.81 4.54 6.55
CA GLY A 170 -14.36 5.20 7.74
C GLY A 170 -13.45 5.22 8.96
N THR A 171 -12.23 4.69 8.86
CA THR A 171 -11.29 4.56 9.98
C THR A 171 -10.35 5.75 10.16
N ARG A 172 -10.37 6.72 9.24
CA ARG A 172 -9.50 7.91 9.34
C ARG A 172 -10.00 8.86 10.43
N ASP A 173 -9.12 9.20 11.36
CA ASP A 173 -9.32 10.30 12.31
C ASP A 173 -8.24 11.37 12.12
N GLY A 174 -8.59 12.48 11.46
CA GLY A 174 -7.64 13.56 11.19
C GLY A 174 -7.01 14.20 12.44
N SER A 175 -7.63 14.03 13.61
CA SER A 175 -7.12 14.49 14.90
C SER A 175 -6.18 13.49 15.59
N ASN A 176 -6.19 12.22 15.17
CA ASN A 176 -5.34 11.18 15.74
C ASN A 176 -3.85 11.47 15.41
N PRO A 177 -2.97 11.60 16.43
CA PRO A 177 -1.55 11.80 16.21
C PRO A 177 -0.86 10.62 15.52
N LEU A 178 -1.44 9.42 15.60
CA LEU A 178 -0.92 8.20 14.98
C LEU A 178 -1.29 8.04 13.50
N GLU A 179 -2.06 8.98 12.94
CA GLU A 179 -2.36 8.98 11.51
C GLU A 179 -1.10 9.00 10.65
N ILE A 180 -1.17 8.33 9.50
CA ILE A 180 -0.06 8.24 8.57
C ILE A 180 0.22 9.61 7.97
N ARG A 181 1.47 10.06 8.10
CA ARG A 181 1.94 11.37 7.62
C ARG A 181 3.19 11.20 6.77
N GLY A 182 3.20 11.90 5.64
CA GLY A 182 4.30 11.87 4.69
C GLY A 182 4.51 10.50 4.03
N ALA A 183 5.61 10.39 3.29
CA ALA A 183 5.95 9.19 2.49
C ALA A 183 7.22 8.47 2.96
N GLY A 184 7.83 8.92 4.07
CA GLY A 184 8.97 8.28 4.72
C GLY A 184 10.18 8.08 3.81
N ALA A 185 10.44 9.00 2.88
CA ALA A 185 11.58 8.96 1.97
C ALA A 185 12.28 10.33 1.91
N LEU A 186 13.56 10.31 1.53
CA LEU A 186 14.32 11.52 1.28
C LEU A 186 13.79 12.18 -0.01
N GLY A 187 13.03 13.26 0.13
CA GLY A 187 12.58 14.08 -0.99
C GLY A 187 12.35 15.50 -0.51
N GLY A 188 12.81 16.49 -1.28
CA GLY A 188 12.79 17.92 -0.97
C GLY A 188 13.77 18.64 -1.91
N GLY A 189 14.20 19.84 -1.54
CA GLY A 189 15.17 20.63 -2.32
C GLY A 189 14.61 21.98 -2.73
N VAL A 190 15.20 22.62 -3.73
CA VAL A 190 14.74 23.91 -4.23
C VAL A 190 14.05 23.70 -5.57
N ILE A 191 12.90 24.36 -5.77
CA ILE A 191 12.24 24.40 -7.08
C ILE A 191 13.16 25.15 -8.05
N SER A 192 13.69 24.45 -9.05
CA SER A 192 14.68 24.98 -9.98
C SER A 192 14.20 25.04 -11.43
N ILE A 193 12.89 24.95 -11.66
CA ILE A 193 12.31 25.01 -13.00
C ILE A 193 12.21 26.48 -13.45
N PRO A 194 12.92 26.89 -14.53
CA PRO A 194 12.89 28.25 -15.02
C PRO A 194 11.47 28.68 -15.41
N GLY A 195 11.02 29.82 -14.88
CA GLY A 195 9.71 30.39 -15.18
C GLY A 195 8.55 29.79 -14.38
N ASP A 196 8.81 28.91 -13.42
CA ASP A 196 7.83 28.51 -12.43
C ASP A 196 7.53 29.68 -11.46
N PRO A 197 6.25 29.94 -11.09
CA PRO A 197 5.93 30.99 -10.12
C PRO A 197 6.55 30.77 -8.73
N ASN A 198 6.98 29.54 -8.41
CA ASN A 198 7.65 29.16 -7.18
C ASN A 198 9.15 28.84 -7.40
N GLU A 199 9.75 29.22 -8.53
CA GLU A 199 11.19 29.08 -8.74
C GLU A 199 11.98 29.72 -7.57
N GLY A 200 12.93 28.97 -7.01
CA GLY A 200 13.72 29.36 -5.84
C GLY A 200 13.09 29.01 -4.48
N VAL A 201 11.85 28.51 -4.42
CA VAL A 201 11.22 28.08 -3.17
C VAL A 201 11.82 26.76 -2.69
N GLU A 202 12.20 26.70 -1.41
CA GLU A 202 12.66 25.48 -0.76
C GLU A 202 11.46 24.61 -0.33
N VAL A 203 11.43 23.38 -0.84
CA VAL A 203 10.54 22.32 -0.39
C VAL A 203 11.27 21.49 0.66
N ALA A 204 10.76 21.56 1.89
CA ALA A 204 11.30 20.83 3.03
C ALA A 204 11.36 19.32 2.74
N ARG A 205 12.37 18.67 3.30
CA ARG A 205 12.49 17.22 3.15
C ARG A 205 11.30 16.52 3.83
N GLN A 206 10.58 15.66 3.10
CA GLN A 206 9.45 14.93 3.63
C GLN A 206 9.88 13.72 4.48
N SER A 207 10.41 13.97 5.68
CA SER A 207 10.37 12.96 6.74
C SER A 207 8.95 12.91 7.32
N THR A 208 8.55 11.78 7.91
CA THR A 208 7.17 11.46 8.33
C THR A 208 6.49 12.47 9.28
N GLN A 209 7.20 13.49 9.80
CA GLN A 209 6.69 14.45 10.78
C GLN A 209 6.36 15.81 10.14
N GLY A 210 5.20 16.38 10.45
CA GLY A 210 4.82 17.76 10.08
C GLY A 210 3.87 17.93 8.88
N PHE A 211 3.51 16.84 8.20
CA PHE A 211 2.53 16.86 7.11
C PHE A 211 1.10 16.62 7.60
N ALA A 212 0.12 17.11 6.83
CA ALA A 212 -1.28 16.71 6.99
C ALA A 212 -1.40 15.18 6.91
N SER A 213 -2.34 14.60 7.66
CA SER A 213 -2.58 13.16 7.58
C SER A 213 -2.97 12.79 6.16
N LEU A 214 -2.36 11.72 5.68
CA LEU A 214 -2.85 10.99 4.52
C LEU A 214 -4.14 10.24 4.92
N GLY A 215 -4.71 9.46 4.01
CA GLY A 215 -5.98 8.76 4.26
C GLY A 215 -7.22 9.55 3.85
N GLY A 216 -7.10 10.84 3.48
CA GLY A 216 -8.23 11.61 2.93
C GLY A 216 -8.75 11.05 1.60
N ALA A 217 -7.88 10.43 0.82
CA ALA A 217 -8.25 9.66 -0.36
C ALA A 217 -8.62 8.19 -0.03
N GLY A 218 -8.59 7.79 1.24
CA GLY A 218 -8.68 6.40 1.67
C GLY A 218 -7.32 5.73 1.91
N PHE A 219 -7.37 4.43 2.19
CA PHE A 219 -6.22 3.60 2.45
C PHE A 219 -6.12 2.44 1.45
N ASN A 220 -4.88 2.05 1.18
CA ASN A 220 -4.54 0.93 0.32
C ASN A 220 -5.02 -0.35 0.99
N THR A 221 -5.85 -1.12 0.30
CA THR A 221 -6.39 -2.36 0.84
C THR A 221 -5.25 -3.31 1.22
N PRO A 222 -5.08 -3.66 2.51
CA PRO A 222 -4.05 -4.60 2.92
C PRO A 222 -4.42 -6.02 2.50
N SER A 223 -3.42 -6.88 2.34
CA SER A 223 -3.62 -8.33 2.25
C SER A 223 -4.14 -8.87 3.59
N LEU A 224 -5.04 -9.85 3.54
CA LEU A 224 -5.52 -10.59 4.73
C LEU A 224 -4.76 -11.89 5.00
N LEU A 225 -3.75 -12.23 4.18
CA LEU A 225 -2.90 -13.39 4.41
C LEU A 225 -2.20 -13.31 5.77
N GLY A 226 -2.47 -14.29 6.64
CA GLY A 226 -1.88 -14.40 7.96
C GLY A 226 -2.31 -13.29 8.93
N VAL A 227 -3.49 -12.67 8.70
CA VAL A 227 -3.95 -11.50 9.47
C VAL A 227 -4.00 -11.74 10.98
N ALA A 228 -4.19 -12.98 11.44
CA ALA A 228 -4.19 -13.30 12.87
C ALA A 228 -2.88 -12.93 13.61
N TYR A 229 -1.76 -12.76 12.90
CA TYR A 229 -0.47 -12.36 13.46
C TYR A 229 -0.17 -10.86 13.33
N HIS A 230 -1.16 -10.05 12.97
CA HIS A 230 -0.98 -8.64 12.62
C HIS A 230 -1.73 -7.68 13.54
N ALA A 231 -2.18 -8.13 14.72
CA ALA A 231 -2.67 -7.23 15.77
C ALA A 231 -1.54 -6.35 16.35
N PRO A 232 -1.81 -5.09 16.75
CA PRO A 232 -3.08 -4.39 16.56
C PRO A 232 -3.31 -4.01 15.10
N TYR A 233 -4.59 -3.96 14.71
CA TYR A 233 -5.09 -3.73 13.36
C TYR A 233 -5.30 -2.24 13.04
N LEU A 234 -5.64 -1.99 11.77
CA LEU A 234 -5.80 -0.68 11.12
C LEU A 234 -4.47 0.07 10.93
N HIS A 235 -4.52 1.14 10.13
CA HIS A 235 -3.35 1.89 9.67
C HIS A 235 -2.63 2.62 10.80
N ASP A 236 -3.32 2.86 11.91
CA ASP A 236 -2.85 3.58 13.09
C ASP A 236 -2.73 2.69 14.33
N GLY A 237 -2.99 1.37 14.20
CA GLY A 237 -2.96 0.42 15.31
C GLY A 237 -4.06 0.63 16.35
N SER A 238 -5.14 1.34 16.01
CA SER A 238 -6.20 1.68 16.97
C SER A 238 -7.14 0.53 17.34
N ALA A 239 -7.11 -0.59 16.62
CA ALA A 239 -7.96 -1.76 16.87
C ALA A 239 -7.15 -2.93 17.42
N GLU A 240 -7.37 -3.33 18.68
CA GLU A 240 -6.63 -4.45 19.28
C GLU A 240 -7.14 -5.82 18.80
N THR A 241 -8.42 -5.88 18.42
CA THR A 241 -9.12 -7.10 18.02
C THR A 241 -9.79 -6.96 16.65
N LEU A 242 -10.21 -8.07 16.04
CA LEU A 242 -11.07 -7.99 14.85
C LEU A 242 -12.48 -7.47 15.16
N ASP A 243 -12.96 -7.63 16.39
CA ASP A 243 -14.25 -7.05 16.80
C ASP A 243 -14.18 -5.52 16.77
N ASP A 244 -13.07 -4.94 17.27
CA ASP A 244 -12.77 -3.51 17.13
C ASP A 244 -12.73 -3.05 15.67
N VAL A 245 -12.18 -3.90 14.78
CA VAL A 245 -12.18 -3.64 13.33
C VAL A 245 -13.61 -3.64 12.82
N PHE A 246 -14.44 -4.61 13.21
CA PHE A 246 -15.80 -4.74 12.70
C PHE A 246 -16.70 -3.56 13.11
N GLU A 247 -16.47 -2.98 14.28
CA GLU A 247 -17.19 -1.80 14.76
C GLU A 247 -16.82 -0.51 13.99
N ARG A 248 -15.61 -0.42 13.44
CA ARG A 248 -15.05 0.84 12.89
C ARG A 248 -14.90 0.83 11.38
N HIS A 249 -14.55 -0.32 10.82
CA HIS A 249 -14.35 -0.48 9.39
C HIS A 249 -15.71 -0.51 8.70
N THR A 250 -15.91 0.42 7.78
CA THR A 250 -17.15 0.54 7.01
C THR A 250 -17.09 -0.21 5.69
N LEU A 251 -18.22 -0.77 5.29
CA LEU A 251 -18.39 -1.43 3.99
C LEU A 251 -18.86 -0.42 2.93
N ALA A 252 -18.97 -0.89 1.68
CA ALA A 252 -19.62 -0.13 0.61
C ALA A 252 -21.06 0.22 1.02
N GLY A 253 -21.29 1.48 1.39
CA GLY A 253 -22.56 1.96 1.97
C GLY A 253 -22.38 2.79 3.23
N GLY A 254 -21.19 2.75 3.85
CA GLY A 254 -20.81 3.63 4.96
C GLY A 254 -21.21 3.14 6.35
N ASN A 255 -21.94 2.03 6.45
CA ASN A 255 -22.19 1.34 7.72
C ASN A 255 -20.96 0.50 8.10
N SER A 256 -20.73 0.32 9.40
CA SER A 256 -19.70 -0.60 9.88
C SER A 256 -20.00 -2.05 9.47
N ILE A 257 -18.98 -2.91 9.53
CA ILE A 257 -19.15 -4.35 9.33
C ILE A 257 -20.17 -4.91 10.33
N SER A 258 -20.09 -4.53 11.61
CA SER A 258 -21.02 -5.00 12.64
C SER A 258 -22.46 -4.51 12.44
N ASP A 259 -22.65 -3.31 11.90
CA ASP A 259 -23.98 -2.78 11.58
C ASP A 259 -24.60 -3.47 10.36
N THR A 260 -23.75 -3.91 9.42
CA THR A 260 -24.19 -4.58 8.18
C THR A 260 -24.45 -6.06 8.41
N ILE A 261 -23.54 -6.76 9.08
CA ILE A 261 -23.63 -8.18 9.43
C ILE A 261 -24.09 -8.25 10.89
N ASN A 262 -25.39 -8.06 11.10
CA ASN A 262 -25.97 -7.91 12.44
C ASN A 262 -26.35 -9.23 13.13
N ASN A 263 -26.14 -10.37 12.46
CA ASN A 263 -26.27 -11.69 13.05
C ASN A 263 -24.96 -12.08 13.75
N PRO A 264 -24.95 -12.29 15.08
CA PRO A 264 -23.73 -12.63 15.80
C PRO A 264 -23.06 -13.92 15.33
N GLY A 265 -23.83 -14.91 14.86
CA GLY A 265 -23.27 -16.15 14.32
C GLY A 265 -22.50 -15.91 13.03
N ASP A 266 -23.04 -15.07 12.14
CA ASP A 266 -22.40 -14.75 10.87
C ASP A 266 -21.11 -13.93 11.07
N LEU A 267 -21.07 -13.05 12.09
CA LEU A 267 -19.85 -12.32 12.46
C LEU A 267 -18.77 -13.24 13.04
N GLU A 268 -19.12 -14.19 13.91
CA GLU A 268 -18.15 -15.15 14.45
C GLU A 268 -17.62 -16.08 13.36
N ASP A 269 -18.47 -16.51 12.43
CA ASP A 269 -18.05 -17.32 11.29
C ASP A 269 -17.14 -16.52 10.35
N LEU A 270 -17.48 -15.25 10.06
CA LEU A 270 -16.61 -14.34 9.30
C LEU A 270 -15.26 -14.14 9.99
N LYS A 271 -15.25 -13.88 11.30
CA LYS A 271 -14.03 -13.69 12.08
C LYS A 271 -13.12 -14.90 12.03
N ALA A 272 -13.67 -16.09 12.25
CA ALA A 272 -12.93 -17.34 12.19
C ALA A 272 -12.34 -17.56 10.80
N PHE A 273 -13.13 -17.33 9.74
CA PHE A 273 -12.63 -17.42 8.37
C PHE A 273 -11.52 -16.40 8.08
N VAL A 274 -11.69 -15.13 8.45
CA VAL A 274 -10.66 -14.10 8.26
C VAL A 274 -9.36 -14.48 8.96
N LEU A 275 -9.44 -14.98 10.19
CA LEU A 275 -8.27 -15.44 10.95
C LEU A 275 -7.62 -16.72 10.39
N SER A 276 -8.32 -17.48 9.55
CA SER A 276 -7.77 -18.70 8.92
C SER A 276 -7.14 -18.46 7.55
N ILE A 277 -7.20 -17.25 6.99
CA ILE A 277 -6.71 -16.96 5.63
C ILE A 277 -5.18 -17.11 5.54
N ASP A 278 -4.74 -18.01 4.66
CA ASP A 278 -3.36 -18.22 4.25
C ASP A 278 -3.22 -18.50 2.74
N ASP A 279 -2.00 -18.79 2.29
CA ASP A 279 -1.69 -19.08 0.88
C ASP A 279 -2.35 -20.37 0.34
N ASN A 280 -2.85 -21.26 1.21
CA ASN A 280 -3.57 -22.48 0.82
C ASN A 280 -5.09 -22.28 0.77
N THR A 281 -5.58 -21.17 1.31
CA THR A 281 -6.99 -20.83 1.31
C THR A 281 -7.41 -20.47 -0.11
N ALA A 282 -8.45 -21.13 -0.64
CA ALA A 282 -8.92 -20.86 -2.00
C ALA A 282 -9.38 -19.39 -2.13
N PRO A 283 -8.82 -18.62 -3.08
CA PRO A 283 -9.20 -17.21 -3.27
C PRO A 283 -10.61 -17.07 -3.88
N PHE A 284 -11.11 -15.84 -3.87
CA PHE A 284 -12.34 -15.41 -4.55
C PHE A 284 -12.03 -14.82 -5.93
#